data_AF-A0A482XR68-F1
#
_entry.id   AF-A0A482XR68-F1
#
_cell.length_a   1.000
_cell.length_b   1.000
_cell.length_c   1.000
_cell.angle_alpha   90.00
_cell.angle_beta   90.00
_cell.angle_gamma   90.00
#
_symmetry.space_group_name_H-M   'P 1'
#
loop_
_entity.id
_entity.type
_entity.pdbx_description
1 polymer ?
#
loop_
_entity_poly.entity_id
_entity_poly.type
_entity_poly.pdbx_seq_one_letter_code
_entity_poly.pdbx_strand_id
1 'polypeptide(L)'
;MASLPGNGIYVVQGEMAILLTAMRRGARWSQSHQDEENDILVRNFSDLKEVLNQIGDLRELEPIHFLGPFLEVIRSEETTGPVTTLALTSIIKFISYGLIDPGGKSVATAVESIADVVTHARFVGTDDASDGVVLMNILQVLRTLVMAQMAPLLST
;
A
#
# COMPACT_ATOMS: atom_id res chain seq x y z
N MET A 1 -7.82 -23.88 5.32
CA MET A 1 -6.57 -23.09 5.44
C MET A 1 -6.08 -22.82 4.04
N ALA A 2 -6.39 -21.66 3.47
CA ALA A 2 -5.86 -21.30 2.16
C ALA A 2 -4.35 -21.08 2.30
N SER A 3 -3.55 -21.91 1.64
CA SER A 3 -2.11 -21.69 1.55
C SER A 3 -1.88 -20.37 0.83
N LEU A 4 -1.35 -19.39 1.54
CA LEU A 4 -0.65 -18.26 0.94
C LEU A 4 0.29 -18.83 -0.14
N PRO A 5 0.32 -18.28 -1.36
CA PRO A 5 1.39 -18.66 -2.27
C PRO A 5 2.70 -18.38 -1.52
N GLY A 6 3.63 -19.34 -1.49
CA GLY A 6 4.94 -19.22 -0.83
C GLY A 6 5.85 -18.14 -1.44
N ASN A 7 5.25 -17.09 -1.98
CA ASN A 7 5.81 -16.05 -2.82
C ASN A 7 5.38 -14.65 -2.36
N GLY A 8 4.81 -14.49 -1.15
CA GLY A 8 4.32 -13.19 -0.63
C GLY A 8 5.40 -12.09 -0.67
N ILE A 9 6.66 -12.46 -0.38
CA ILE A 9 7.81 -11.55 -0.50
C ILE A 9 7.92 -10.98 -1.93
N TYR A 10 7.82 -11.83 -2.95
CA TYR A 10 7.92 -11.41 -4.35
C TYR A 10 6.74 -10.55 -4.81
N VAL A 11 5.55 -10.76 -4.23
CA VAL A 11 4.41 -9.88 -4.46
C VAL A 11 4.73 -8.48 -3.96
N VAL A 12 5.16 -8.36 -2.69
CA VAL A 12 5.50 -7.05 -2.11
C VAL A 12 6.64 -6.39 -2.90
N GLN A 13 7.72 -7.12 -3.19
CA GLN A 13 8.84 -6.61 -3.99
C GLN A 13 8.41 -6.15 -5.39
N GLY A 14 7.48 -6.86 -6.04
CA GLY A 14 6.94 -6.50 -7.34
C GLY A 14 6.18 -5.17 -7.30
N GLU A 15 5.28 -5.00 -6.33
CA GLU A 15 4.53 -3.75 -6.17
C GLU A 15 5.46 -2.57 -5.79
N MET A 16 6.46 -2.81 -4.93
CA MET A 16 7.49 -1.81 -4.61
C MET A 16 8.24 -1.33 -5.86
N ALA A 17 8.64 -2.25 -6.74
CA ALA A 17 9.38 -1.92 -7.95
C ALA A 17 8.56 -1.04 -8.91
N ILE A 18 7.26 -1.30 -9.00
CA ILE A 18 6.32 -0.50 -9.81
C ILE A 18 6.25 0.94 -9.25
N LEU A 19 6.06 1.09 -7.94
CA LEU A 19 6.00 2.40 -7.28
C LEU A 19 7.29 3.18 -7.42
N LEU A 20 8.44 2.57 -7.09
CA LEU A 20 9.75 3.21 -7.22
C LEU A 20 10.03 3.70 -8.65
N THR A 21 9.57 2.94 -9.65
CA THR A 21 9.71 3.34 -11.06
C THR A 21 8.83 4.55 -11.39
N ALA A 22 7.61 4.61 -10.86
CA ALA A 22 6.70 5.73 -11.08
C ALA A 22 7.19 7.01 -10.40
N MET A 23 7.65 6.92 -9.14
CA MET A 23 8.13 8.06 -8.35
C MET A 23 9.36 8.73 -8.99
N ARG A 24 10.32 7.93 -9.49
CA ARG A 24 11.51 8.45 -10.20
C ARG A 24 11.19 9.18 -11.52
N ARG A 25 10.03 8.93 -12.13
CA ARG A 25 9.61 9.63 -13.36
C ARG A 25 9.03 11.02 -13.08
N GLY A 26 8.41 11.22 -11.91
CA GLY A 26 7.82 12.50 -11.49
C GLY A 26 8.87 13.55 -11.10
N ALA A 27 10.00 13.12 -10.50
CA ALA A 27 11.08 13.99 -10.03
C ALA A 27 11.81 14.80 -11.13
N ARG A 28 11.52 14.57 -12.41
CA ARG A 28 12.22 15.26 -13.53
C ARG A 28 11.76 16.69 -13.78
N TRP A 29 10.70 17.17 -13.12
CA TRP A 29 10.05 18.44 -13.47
C TRP A 29 9.69 19.40 -12.32
N SER A 30 10.09 19.19 -11.06
CA SER A 30 9.58 20.02 -9.94
C SER A 30 10.59 20.44 -8.86
N GLN A 31 10.11 21.34 -8.00
CA GLN A 31 10.78 22.26 -7.07
C GLN A 31 11.41 21.57 -5.84
N SER A 32 12.46 22.16 -5.29
CA SER A 32 13.37 21.58 -4.26
C SER A 32 12.72 20.97 -3.01
N HIS A 33 11.49 21.34 -2.63
CA HIS A 33 10.80 20.74 -1.48
C HIS A 33 10.13 19.40 -1.80
N GLN A 34 9.70 19.19 -3.05
CA GLN A 34 9.14 17.91 -3.48
C GLN A 34 10.21 16.82 -3.55
N ASP A 35 11.47 17.21 -3.76
CA ASP A 35 12.60 16.29 -3.79
C ASP A 35 12.87 15.67 -2.41
N GLU A 36 12.80 16.45 -1.33
CA GLU A 36 13.06 15.94 0.03
C GLU A 36 12.03 14.90 0.48
N GLU A 37 10.74 15.13 0.25
CA GLU A 37 9.69 14.17 0.63
C GLU A 37 9.72 12.91 -0.23
N ASN A 38 9.94 13.06 -1.55
CA ASN A 38 10.14 11.90 -2.42
C ASN A 38 11.38 11.09 -2.01
N ASP A 39 12.47 11.73 -1.61
CA ASP A 39 13.67 11.05 -1.11
C ASP A 39 13.39 10.24 0.16
N ILE A 40 12.57 10.76 1.08
CA ILE A 40 12.14 10.03 2.27
C ILE A 40 11.32 8.79 1.88
N LEU A 41 10.33 8.93 0.99
CA LEU A 41 9.50 7.81 0.56
C LEU A 41 10.32 6.73 -0.17
N VAL A 42 11.24 7.12 -1.05
CA VAL A 42 12.15 6.19 -1.76
C VAL A 42 13.07 5.47 -0.78
N ARG A 43 13.53 6.16 0.28
CA ARG A 43 14.32 5.55 1.35
C ARG A 43 13.50 4.51 2.11
N ASN A 44 12.25 4.79 2.45
CA ASN A 44 11.39 3.84 3.19
C ASN A 44 11.18 2.53 2.41
N PHE A 45 11.05 2.61 1.08
CA PHE A 45 11.06 1.41 0.24
C PHE A 45 12.41 0.69 0.19
N SER A 46 13.52 1.42 0.26
CA SER A 46 14.86 0.83 0.30
C SER A 46 15.08 0.06 1.60
N ASP A 47 14.68 0.64 2.74
CA ASP A 47 14.74 0.01 4.06
C ASP A 47 13.85 -1.25 4.10
N LEU A 48 12.62 -1.19 3.57
CA LEU A 48 11.75 -2.36 3.44
C LEU A 48 12.40 -3.47 2.59
N LYS A 49 13.08 -3.11 1.49
CA LYS A 49 13.76 -4.09 0.64
C LYS A 49 14.85 -4.83 1.41
N GLU A 50 15.62 -4.13 2.24
CA GLU A 50 16.64 -4.76 3.09
C GLU A 50 16.01 -5.76 4.06
N VAL A 51 14.93 -5.38 4.74
CA VAL A 51 14.18 -6.28 5.64
C VAL A 51 13.67 -7.51 4.89
N LEU A 52 13.04 -7.32 3.73
CA LEU A 52 12.50 -8.43 2.93
C LEU A 52 13.58 -9.40 2.42
N ASN A 53 14.82 -8.94 2.24
CA ASN A 53 15.95 -9.80 1.85
C ASN A 53 16.52 -10.62 3.01
N GLN A 54 16.19 -10.27 4.25
CA GLN A 54 16.68 -10.95 5.46
C GLN A 54 15.75 -12.05 5.95
N ILE A 55 14.48 -12.05 5.52
CA ILE A 55 13.46 -13.01 5.94
C ILE A 55 13.25 -14.10 4.87
N GLY A 56 12.96 -15.32 5.30
CA GLY A 56 12.66 -16.44 4.41
C GLY A 56 11.17 -16.51 4.02
N ASP A 57 10.31 -15.94 4.86
CA ASP A 57 8.86 -15.96 4.71
C ASP A 57 8.26 -14.62 5.15
N LEU A 58 7.30 -14.10 4.38
CA LEU A 58 6.62 -12.84 4.71
C LEU A 58 5.88 -12.92 6.07
N ARG A 59 5.49 -14.12 6.52
CA ARG A 59 4.82 -14.35 7.81
C ARG A 59 5.72 -14.05 9.02
N GLU A 60 7.04 -13.95 8.82
CA GLU A 60 8.00 -13.54 9.85
C GLU A 60 7.96 -12.03 10.13
N LEU A 61 7.32 -11.26 9.23
CA LEU A 61 7.21 -9.81 9.31
C LEU A 61 5.76 -9.42 9.64
N GLU A 62 5.57 -8.56 10.65
CA GLU A 62 4.22 -8.07 10.94
C GLU A 62 3.71 -7.19 9.78
N PRO A 63 2.42 -7.30 9.40
CA PRO A 63 1.90 -6.64 8.21
C PRO A 63 2.16 -5.15 8.13
N ILE A 64 2.13 -4.44 9.26
CA ILE A 64 2.33 -3.00 9.31
C ILE A 64 3.71 -2.58 8.75
N HIS A 65 4.74 -3.41 8.89
CA HIS A 65 6.08 -3.08 8.43
C HIS A 65 6.20 -3.07 6.91
N PHE A 66 5.52 -3.98 6.21
CA PHE A 66 5.52 -3.97 4.73
C PHE A 66 4.43 -3.08 4.16
N LEU A 67 3.37 -2.77 4.92
CA LEU A 67 2.33 -1.82 4.52
C LEU A 67 2.77 -0.36 4.67
N GLY A 68 3.58 -0.05 5.69
CA GLY A 68 3.98 1.31 6.06
C GLY A 68 4.41 2.18 4.89
N PRO A 69 5.41 1.78 4.09
CA PRO A 69 5.87 2.59 2.95
C PRO A 69 4.79 2.88 1.91
N PHE A 70 3.85 1.95 1.69
CA PHE A 70 2.73 2.16 0.77
C PHE A 70 1.69 3.12 1.35
N LEU A 71 1.45 3.04 2.66
CA LEU A 71 0.53 3.91 3.37
C LEU A 71 1.06 5.35 3.45
N GLU A 72 2.37 5.53 3.62
CA GLU A 72 3.02 6.84 3.58
C GLU A 72 2.89 7.50 2.21
N VAL A 73 3.03 6.74 1.12
CA VAL A 73 2.74 7.24 -0.23
C VAL A 73 1.29 7.72 -0.36
N ILE A 74 0.33 7.00 0.20
CA ILE A 74 -1.10 7.40 0.13
C ILE A 74 -1.36 8.66 0.97
N ARG A 75 -0.66 8.80 2.10
CA ARG A 75 -0.80 9.93 3.02
C ARG A 75 -0.13 11.21 2.53
N SER A 76 0.93 11.09 1.71
CA SER A 76 1.70 12.21 1.21
C SER A 76 0.89 13.07 0.22
N GLU A 77 0.71 14.35 0.56
CA GLU A 77 0.04 15.34 -0.30
C GLU A 77 0.88 15.72 -1.53
N GLU A 78 2.19 15.45 -1.50
CA GLU A 78 3.12 15.71 -2.60
C GLU A 78 3.20 14.55 -3.61
N THR A 79 2.49 13.45 -3.38
CA THR A 79 2.41 12.34 -4.35
C THR A 79 1.40 12.59 -5.44
N THR A 80 1.80 12.31 -6.69
CA THR A 80 0.89 12.47 -7.84
C THR A 80 -0.21 11.40 -7.83
N GLY A 81 -1.40 11.75 -8.32
CA GLY A 81 -2.55 10.83 -8.42
C GLY A 81 -2.24 9.44 -9.01
N PRO A 82 -1.42 9.31 -10.09
CA PRO A 82 -0.99 8.02 -10.60
C PRO A 82 -0.16 7.19 -9.61
N VAL A 83 0.77 7.81 -8.87
CA VAL A 83 1.58 7.14 -7.85
C VAL A 83 0.70 6.68 -6.69
N THR A 84 -0.19 7.56 -6.21
CA THR A 84 -1.14 7.24 -5.15
C THR A 84 -2.07 6.10 -5.54
N THR A 85 -2.52 6.09 -6.80
CA THR A 85 -3.34 5.00 -7.36
C THR A 85 -2.61 3.66 -7.37
N LEU A 86 -1.32 3.65 -7.71
CA LEU A 86 -0.50 2.43 -7.66
C LEU A 86 -0.35 1.91 -6.23
N ALA A 87 -0.17 2.81 -5.25
CA ALA A 87 -0.10 2.43 -3.84
C ALA A 87 -1.43 1.84 -3.34
N LEU A 88 -2.57 2.49 -3.62
CA LEU A 88 -3.90 1.94 -3.29
C LEU A 88 -4.14 0.57 -3.93
N THR A 89 -3.77 0.41 -5.20
CA THR A 89 -3.88 -0.88 -5.91
C THR A 89 -3.04 -1.96 -5.25
N SER A 90 -1.84 -1.62 -4.78
CA SER A 90 -0.96 -2.53 -4.05
C SER A 90 -1.60 -3.03 -2.76
N ILE A 91 -2.20 -2.12 -1.98
CA ILE A 91 -2.94 -2.46 -0.74
C ILE A 91 -4.09 -3.43 -1.03
N ILE A 92 -4.88 -3.17 -2.08
CA ILE A 92 -5.98 -4.06 -2.49
C ILE A 92 -5.45 -5.46 -2.82
N LYS A 93 -4.33 -5.56 -3.54
CA LYS A 93 -3.70 -6.85 -3.87
C LYS A 93 -3.23 -7.58 -2.62
N PHE A 94 -2.60 -6.89 -1.67
CA PHE A 94 -2.12 -7.52 -0.43
C PHE A 94 -3.27 -8.11 0.38
N ILE A 95 -4.39 -7.40 0.49
CA ILE A 95 -5.61 -7.90 1.13
C ILE A 95 -6.18 -9.08 0.32
N SER A 96 -6.33 -8.93 -1.00
CA SER A 96 -6.96 -9.93 -1.87
C SER A 96 -6.18 -11.24 -1.96
N TYR A 97 -4.86 -11.17 -1.86
CA TYR A 97 -3.98 -12.34 -1.83
C TYR A 97 -3.82 -12.94 -0.43
N GLY A 98 -4.46 -12.34 0.59
CA GLY A 98 -4.42 -12.83 1.96
C GLY A 98 -3.08 -12.60 2.66
N LEU A 99 -2.24 -11.68 2.17
CA LEU A 99 -0.94 -11.37 2.80
C LEU A 99 -1.10 -10.79 4.21
N ILE A 100 -2.28 -10.25 4.51
CA ILE A 100 -2.69 -9.83 5.84
C ILE A 100 -3.61 -10.93 6.39
N ASP A 101 -3.09 -11.78 7.28
CA ASP A 101 -3.85 -12.90 7.86
C ASP A 101 -4.97 -12.38 8.78
N PRO A 102 -6.26 -12.63 8.47
CA PRO A 102 -7.38 -12.17 9.29
C PRO A 102 -7.43 -12.79 10.69
N GLY A 103 -6.68 -13.87 10.96
CA GLY A 103 -6.54 -14.48 12.28
C GLY A 103 -5.35 -13.97 13.11
N GLY A 104 -4.47 -13.13 12.53
CA GLY A 104 -3.25 -12.66 13.17
C GLY A 104 -3.48 -11.56 14.22
N LYS A 105 -2.70 -11.55 15.30
CA LYS A 105 -2.83 -10.54 16.38
C LYS A 105 -2.61 -9.10 15.91
N SER A 106 -1.83 -8.91 14.84
CA SER A 106 -1.48 -7.60 14.26
C SER A 106 -2.41 -7.17 13.12
N VAL A 107 -3.42 -7.98 12.75
CA VAL A 107 -4.36 -7.65 11.66
C VAL A 107 -5.18 -6.40 11.97
N ALA A 108 -5.62 -6.25 13.22
CA ALA A 108 -6.48 -5.14 13.63
C ALA A 108 -5.76 -3.81 13.43
N THR A 109 -4.51 -3.71 13.88
CA THR A 109 -3.66 -2.52 13.69
C THR A 109 -3.42 -2.23 12.21
N ALA A 110 -3.16 -3.26 11.40
CA ALA A 110 -2.96 -3.09 9.97
C ALA A 110 -4.22 -2.57 9.26
N VAL A 111 -5.39 -3.14 9.58
CA VAL A 111 -6.68 -2.72 9.03
C VAL A 111 -7.05 -1.31 9.49
N GLU A 112 -6.85 -1.00 10.77
CA GLU A 112 -7.09 0.34 11.32
C GLU A 112 -6.19 1.38 10.64
N SER A 113 -4.91 1.08 10.44
CA SER A 113 -3.98 1.99 9.75
C SER A 113 -4.34 2.19 8.28
N ILE A 114 -4.77 1.13 7.58
CA ILE A 114 -5.27 1.27 6.20
C ILE A 114 -6.52 2.16 6.17
N ALA A 115 -7.48 1.89 7.06
CA ALA A 115 -8.72 2.66 7.13
C ALA A 115 -8.44 4.13 7.42
N ASP A 116 -7.64 4.42 8.45
CA ASP A 116 -7.21 5.78 8.82
C ASP A 116 -6.62 6.53 7.62
N VAL A 117 -5.60 5.95 6.99
CA VAL A 117 -4.87 6.57 5.87
C VAL A 117 -5.82 6.82 4.71
N VAL A 118 -6.67 5.85 4.36
CA VAL A 118 -7.60 5.95 3.24
C VAL A 118 -8.73 6.96 3.52
N THR A 119 -9.18 7.09 4.78
CA THR A 119 -10.21 8.08 5.16
C THR A 119 -9.69 9.50 5.26
N HIS A 120 -8.40 9.65 5.59
CA HIS A 120 -7.75 10.96 5.76
C HIS A 120 -6.90 11.37 4.55
N ALA A 121 -6.78 10.51 3.53
CA ALA A 121 -6.01 10.83 2.32
C ALA A 121 -6.59 12.08 1.66
N ARG A 122 -5.77 13.12 1.57
CA ARG A 122 -6.09 14.36 0.88
C ARG A 122 -5.42 14.32 -0.48
N PHE A 123 -6.21 14.15 -1.53
CA PHE A 123 -5.70 14.22 -2.89
C PHE A 123 -5.68 15.69 -3.29
N VAL A 124 -4.49 16.27 -3.27
CA VAL A 124 -4.27 17.65 -3.69
C VAL A 124 -3.69 17.59 -5.10
N GLY A 125 -4.52 17.61 -6.15
CA GLY A 125 -3.95 17.43 -7.48
C GLY A 125 -4.81 17.59 -8.74
N THR A 126 -4.92 18.84 -9.20
CA THR A 126 -4.64 19.29 -10.59
C THR A 126 -5.58 18.99 -11.77
N ASP A 127 -6.56 18.08 -11.70
CA ASP A 127 -7.59 17.93 -12.75
C ASP A 127 -8.78 17.10 -12.21
N ASP A 128 -10.02 17.56 -12.40
CA ASP A 128 -11.24 16.95 -11.81
C ASP A 128 -11.40 15.43 -12.13
N ALA A 129 -10.79 14.97 -13.23
CA ALA A 129 -10.82 13.57 -13.65
C ALA A 129 -9.89 12.65 -12.82
N SER A 130 -8.79 13.18 -12.27
CA SER A 130 -7.86 12.44 -11.41
C SER A 130 -8.53 12.08 -10.08
N ASP A 131 -9.24 13.03 -9.50
CA ASP A 131 -9.88 12.88 -8.18
C ASP A 131 -10.97 11.80 -8.20
N GLY A 132 -11.75 11.71 -9.29
CA GLY A 132 -12.80 10.70 -9.43
C GLY A 132 -12.26 9.25 -9.45
N VAL A 133 -11.11 9.01 -10.10
CA VAL A 133 -10.47 7.69 -10.12
C VAL A 133 -9.96 7.31 -8.73
N VAL A 134 -9.40 8.28 -8.02
CA VAL A 134 -8.85 8.05 -6.69
C VAL A 134 -9.95 7.78 -5.66
N LEU A 135 -11.03 8.56 -5.68
CA LEU A 135 -12.23 8.30 -4.88
C LEU A 135 -12.80 6.90 -5.13
N MET A 136 -12.81 6.45 -6.39
CA MET A 136 -13.26 5.09 -6.71
C MET A 136 -12.35 4.01 -6.12
N ASN A 137 -11.02 4.22 -6.13
CA ASN A 137 -10.07 3.30 -5.52
C ASN A 137 -10.22 3.24 -3.99
N ILE A 138 -10.51 4.36 -3.33
CA ILE A 138 -10.84 4.39 -1.90
C ILE A 138 -12.06 3.53 -1.60
N LEU A 139 -13.14 3.69 -2.36
CA LEU A 139 -14.35 2.88 -2.20
C LEU A 139 -14.06 1.40 -2.42
N GLN A 140 -13.20 1.06 -3.37
CA GLN A 140 -12.76 -0.31 -3.59
C GLN A 140 -11.95 -0.87 -2.42
N VAL A 141 -11.05 -0.08 -1.81
CA VAL A 141 -10.31 -0.51 -0.60
C VAL A 141 -11.29 -0.79 0.54
N LEU A 142 -12.17 0.15 0.85
CA LEU A 142 -13.16 0.00 1.93
C LEU A 142 -14.07 -1.21 1.70
N ARG A 143 -14.57 -1.39 0.47
CA ARG A 143 -15.36 -2.57 0.11
C ARG A 143 -14.57 -3.87 0.29
N THR A 144 -13.30 -3.90 -0.12
CA THR A 144 -12.46 -5.10 -0.03
C THR A 144 -12.19 -5.46 1.43
N LEU A 145 -11.94 -4.47 2.29
CA LEU A 145 -11.82 -4.68 3.75
C LEU A 145 -13.09 -5.30 4.34
N VAL A 146 -14.27 -4.73 4.03
CA VAL A 146 -15.55 -5.26 4.50
C VAL A 146 -15.77 -6.69 4.01
N MET A 147 -15.50 -6.97 2.73
CA MET A 147 -15.67 -8.30 2.15
C MET A 147 -14.68 -9.33 2.73
N ALA A 148 -13.43 -8.94 2.98
CA ALA A 148 -12.43 -9.79 3.63
C ALA A 148 -12.82 -10.13 5.07
N GLN A 149 -13.37 -9.17 5.82
CA GLN A 149 -13.90 -9.39 7.17
C GLN A 149 -15.13 -10.32 7.17
N MET A 150 -15.93 -10.30 6.10
CA MET A 150 -17.14 -11.14 5.94
C MET A 150 -16.87 -12.55 5.41
N ALA A 151 -15.74 -12.78 4.73
CA ALA A 151 -15.40 -14.08 4.14
C ALA A 151 -15.44 -15.26 5.14
N PRO A 152 -15.01 -15.13 6.41
CA PRO A 152 -15.12 -16.20 7.40
C PRO A 152 -16.56 -16.51 7.85
N LEU A 153 -17.52 -15.59 7.67
CA LEU A 153 -18.91 -15.75 8.10
C LEU A 153 -19.78 -16.48 7.06
N LEU A 154 -19.31 -16.57 5.81
CA LEU A 154 -20.03 -17.22 4.72
C LEU A 154 -19.54 -18.65 4.44
N SER A 155 -18.50 -19.11 5.14
CA SER A 155 -17.93 -20.46 4.98
C SER A 155 -18.51 -21.51 5.94
N THR A 156 -19.68 -21.26 6.55
CA THR A 156 -20.40 -22.20 7.42
C THR A 156 -21.48 -22.95 6.67
#